data_AF-A0A3D0J7E5-F1
#
_entry.id   AF-A0A3D0J7E5-F1
#
_cell.length_a   1.000
_cell.length_b   1.000
_cell.length_c   1.000
_cell.angle_alpha   90.00
_cell.angle_beta   90.00
_cell.angle_gamma   90.00
#
_symmetry.space_group_name_H-M   'P 1'
#
loop_
_entity.id
_entity.type
_entity.pdbx_description
1 polymer ?
#
loop_
_entity_poly.entity_id
_entity_poly.type
_entity_poly.pdbx_seq_one_letter_code
_entity_poly.pdbx_strand_id
1 'polypeptide(L)'
;MSVDAWLDQAEHDYCLAKLAQEKGYNEWAVFCASQALEKVIKATILTLVPGISNKELYEHNLHYLLAKLPIKFKTDKIEEDCKEIDDIAKYSRYPTKNHNGKPPKEMCTIEISQNVLEKADKLLCFYRKIYKISDGLFDNIEPPLYQ
;
A
#
# COMPACT_ATOMS: atom_id res chain seq x y z
N MET A 1 -6.03 18.47 -1.11
CA MET A 1 -6.29 17.42 -0.10
C MET A 1 -5.10 17.43 0.86
N SER A 2 -5.34 17.39 2.17
CA SER A 2 -4.26 17.43 3.17
C SER A 2 -3.56 16.07 3.28
N VAL A 3 -2.30 16.07 3.72
CA VAL A 3 -1.54 14.85 4.04
C VAL A 3 -2.27 14.01 5.09
N ASP A 4 -2.80 14.67 6.12
CA ASP A 4 -3.52 14.03 7.24
C ASP A 4 -4.74 13.25 6.75
N ALA A 5 -5.53 13.82 5.83
CA ALA A 5 -6.69 13.13 5.28
C ALA A 5 -6.32 11.85 4.52
N TRP A 6 -5.17 11.84 3.82
CA TRP A 6 -4.68 10.64 3.16
C TRP A 6 -4.21 9.58 4.16
N LEU A 7 -3.55 10.00 5.25
CA LEU A 7 -3.09 9.08 6.31
C LEU A 7 -4.26 8.47 7.09
N ASP A 8 -5.24 9.29 7.46
CA ASP A 8 -6.44 8.83 8.14
C ASP A 8 -7.19 7.80 7.27
N GLN A 9 -7.35 8.09 5.98
CA GLN A 9 -8.00 7.14 5.07
C GLN A 9 -7.16 5.86 4.89
N ALA A 10 -5.83 5.94 4.85
CA ALA A 10 -4.97 4.76 4.79
C ALA A 10 -5.15 3.85 6.02
N GLU A 11 -5.27 4.43 7.21
CA GLU A 11 -5.52 3.69 8.45
C GLU A 11 -6.91 3.04 8.47
N HIS A 12 -7.92 3.75 8.00
CA HIS A 12 -9.27 3.20 7.84
C HIS A 12 -9.31 2.03 6.85
N ASP A 13 -8.64 2.17 5.70
CA ASP A 13 -8.57 1.09 4.69
C ASP A 13 -7.85 -0.15 5.24
N TYR A 14 -6.77 0.03 6.00
CA TYR A 14 -6.07 -1.10 6.62
C TYR A 14 -6.89 -1.76 7.73
N CYS A 15 -7.64 -0.98 8.52
CA CYS A 15 -8.59 -1.53 9.49
C CYS A 15 -9.66 -2.39 8.80
N LEU A 16 -10.21 -1.90 7.67
CA LEU A 16 -11.16 -2.66 6.87
C LEU A 16 -10.53 -3.92 6.27
N ALA A 17 -9.27 -3.85 5.84
CA ALA A 17 -8.53 -4.99 5.30
C ALA A 17 -8.42 -6.14 6.32
N LYS A 18 -8.08 -5.81 7.58
CA LYS A 18 -8.05 -6.79 8.69
C LYS A 18 -9.42 -7.38 8.96
N LEU A 19 -10.45 -6.53 9.07
CA LEU A 19 -11.82 -7.00 9.30
C LEU A 19 -12.31 -7.92 8.17
N ALA A 20 -12.00 -7.60 6.92
CA ALA A 20 -12.35 -8.42 5.77
C ALA A 20 -11.70 -9.81 5.86
N GLN A 21 -10.41 -9.88 6.21
CA GLN A 21 -9.72 -11.16 6.41
C GLN A 21 -10.34 -11.97 7.55
N GLU A 22 -10.60 -11.34 8.70
CA GLU A 22 -11.23 -12.00 9.85
C GLU A 22 -12.60 -12.61 9.51
N LYS A 23 -13.31 -12.04 8.53
CA LYS A 23 -14.59 -12.53 8.02
C LYS A 23 -14.47 -13.47 6.82
N GLY A 24 -13.26 -13.79 6.38
CA GLY A 24 -12.99 -14.68 5.25
C GLY A 24 -13.16 -14.05 3.87
N TYR A 25 -13.31 -12.72 3.80
CA TYR A 25 -13.34 -11.95 2.55
C TYR A 25 -11.91 -11.60 2.11
N ASN A 26 -11.12 -12.62 1.79
CA ASN A 26 -9.69 -12.50 1.52
C ASN A 26 -9.38 -11.60 0.31
N GLU A 27 -10.23 -11.63 -0.72
CA GLU A 27 -10.12 -10.75 -1.89
C GLU A 27 -10.31 -9.27 -1.52
N TRP A 28 -11.24 -8.99 -0.60
CA TRP A 28 -11.46 -7.65 -0.10
C TRP A 28 -10.37 -7.22 0.87
N ALA A 29 -9.81 -8.15 1.64
CA ALA A 29 -8.66 -7.88 2.50
C ALA A 29 -7.46 -7.41 1.66
N VAL A 30 -7.13 -8.13 0.59
CA VAL A 30 -6.06 -7.74 -0.34
C VAL A 30 -6.34 -6.38 -0.96
N PHE A 31 -7.55 -6.17 -1.48
CA PHE A 31 -7.90 -4.90 -2.13
C PHE A 31 -7.79 -3.71 -1.17
N CYS A 32 -8.33 -3.84 0.04
CA CYS A 32 -8.27 -2.77 1.03
C CYS A 32 -6.84 -2.51 1.51
N ALA A 33 -6.01 -3.56 1.64
CA ALA A 33 -4.60 -3.41 1.97
C ALA A 33 -3.82 -2.64 0.88
N SER A 34 -4.09 -2.94 -0.40
CA SER A 34 -3.46 -2.19 -1.51
C SER A 34 -3.91 -0.73 -1.53
N GLN A 35 -5.20 -0.47 -1.22
CA GLN A 35 -5.73 0.88 -1.09
C GLN A 35 -5.13 1.66 0.09
N ALA A 36 -4.85 1.00 1.21
CA ALA A 36 -4.13 1.61 2.34
C ALA A 36 -2.71 2.03 1.93
N LEU A 37 -1.99 1.16 1.22
CA LEU A 37 -0.64 1.46 0.72
C LEU A 37 -0.63 2.60 -0.29
N GLU A 38 -1.59 2.62 -1.21
CA GLU A 38 -1.74 3.70 -2.19
C GLU A 38 -1.81 5.07 -1.47
N LYS A 39 -2.64 5.14 -0.43
CA LYS A 39 -2.92 6.38 0.29
C LYS A 39 -1.76 6.81 1.19
N VAL A 40 -1.10 5.88 1.88
CA VAL A 40 0.09 6.22 2.70
C VAL A 40 1.27 6.67 1.84
N ILE A 41 1.44 6.08 0.65
CA ILE A 41 2.49 6.49 -0.29
C ILE A 41 2.17 7.88 -0.84
N LYS A 42 0.91 8.17 -1.21
CA LYS A 42 0.49 9.52 -1.62
C LYS A 42 0.74 10.57 -0.54
N ALA A 43 0.40 10.27 0.71
CA ALA A 43 0.71 11.13 1.85
C ALA A 43 2.23 11.37 1.99
N THR A 44 3.02 10.32 1.84
CA THR A 44 4.49 10.39 1.90
C THR A 44 5.05 11.27 0.78
N ILE A 45 4.56 11.10 -0.45
CA ILE A 45 4.98 11.93 -1.60
C ILE A 45 4.65 13.40 -1.36
N LEU A 46 3.44 13.72 -0.90
CA LEU A 46 3.04 15.10 -0.56
C LEU A 46 3.90 15.71 0.55
N THR A 47 4.42 14.88 1.46
CA THR A 47 5.31 15.32 2.55
C THR A 47 6.73 15.59 2.05
N LEU A 48 7.24 14.76 1.15
CA LEU A 48 8.67 14.74 0.79
C LEU A 48 9.00 15.45 -0.53
N VAL A 49 8.03 15.69 -1.41
CA VAL A 49 8.27 16.22 -2.76
C VAL A 49 7.67 17.62 -2.88
N PRO A 50 8.49 18.68 -2.75
CA PRO A 50 8.02 20.06 -2.83
C PRO A 50 7.38 20.36 -4.18
N GLY A 51 6.24 21.07 -4.16
CA GLY A 51 5.57 21.56 -5.36
C GLY A 51 4.72 20.52 -6.11
N ILE A 52 4.67 19.26 -5.68
CA ILE A 52 3.80 18.26 -6.31
C ILE A 52 2.33 18.54 -6.04
N SER A 53 1.50 18.48 -7.07
CA SER A 53 0.05 18.67 -6.95
C SER A 53 -0.68 17.35 -6.70
N ASN A 54 -1.86 17.43 -6.06
CA ASN A 54 -2.73 16.26 -5.89
C ASN A 54 -3.12 15.59 -7.23
N LYS A 55 -3.18 16.37 -8.32
CA LYS A 55 -3.54 15.89 -9.66
C LYS A 55 -2.50 14.91 -10.22
N GLU A 56 -1.24 15.10 -9.87
CA GLU A 56 -0.13 14.23 -10.25
C GLU A 56 -0.10 12.90 -9.46
N LEU A 57 -1.01 12.75 -8.49
CA LEU A 57 -1.18 11.59 -7.62
C LEU A 57 -2.50 10.85 -7.86
N TYR A 58 -3.17 11.08 -8.99
CA TYR A 58 -4.40 10.35 -9.33
C TYR A 58 -4.16 8.92 -9.85
N GLU A 59 -2.90 8.57 -10.11
CA GLU A 59 -2.50 7.19 -10.41
C GLU A 59 -2.77 6.26 -9.22
N HIS A 60 -3.16 5.01 -9.51
CA HIS A 60 -3.48 3.98 -8.53
C HIS A 60 -2.40 2.89 -8.44
N ASN A 61 -1.57 2.78 -9.47
CA ASN A 61 -0.46 1.83 -9.48
C ASN A 61 0.64 2.25 -8.49
N LEU A 62 0.93 1.36 -7.53
CA LEU A 62 1.92 1.60 -6.48
C LEU A 62 3.32 1.79 -7.07
N HIS A 63 3.69 1.04 -8.11
CA HIS A 63 5.01 1.19 -8.74
C HIS A 63 5.22 2.60 -9.35
N TYR A 64 4.22 3.16 -10.04
CA TYR A 64 4.29 4.54 -10.54
C TYR A 64 4.29 5.59 -9.43
N LEU A 65 3.62 5.34 -8.31
CA LEU A 65 3.67 6.21 -7.14
C LEU A 65 5.05 6.17 -6.48
N LEU A 66 5.61 4.98 -6.27
CA LEU A 66 6.97 4.81 -5.72
C LEU A 66 8.01 5.52 -6.57
N ALA A 67 7.89 5.52 -7.90
CA ALA A 67 8.83 6.20 -8.78
C ALA A 67 9.00 7.70 -8.43
N LYS A 68 7.97 8.34 -7.84
CA LYS A 68 7.98 9.76 -7.42
C LYS A 68 8.70 9.99 -6.08
N LEU A 69 8.95 8.95 -5.28
CA LEU A 69 9.66 9.09 -4.00
C LEU A 69 11.18 9.22 -4.21
N PRO A 70 11.88 9.95 -3.30
CA PRO A 70 13.34 9.92 -3.25
C PRO A 70 13.86 8.50 -3.00
N ILE A 71 15.01 8.16 -3.59
CA ILE A 71 15.54 6.78 -3.62
C ILE A 71 15.69 6.13 -2.23
N LYS A 72 16.01 6.92 -1.20
CA LYS A 72 16.14 6.45 0.19
C LYS A 72 14.84 5.93 0.81
N PHE A 73 13.68 6.18 0.18
CA PHE A 73 12.36 5.76 0.66
C PHE A 73 11.68 4.70 -0.22
N LYS A 74 12.43 4.12 -1.16
CA LYS A 74 11.96 3.11 -2.13
C LYS A 74 13.03 2.07 -2.46
N THR A 75 13.41 1.26 -1.47
CA THR A 75 14.37 0.17 -1.70
C THR A 75 13.80 -0.86 -2.68
N ASP A 76 14.66 -1.64 -3.33
CA ASP A 76 14.25 -2.71 -4.25
C ASP A 76 13.20 -3.65 -3.63
N LYS A 77 13.37 -3.99 -2.34
CA LYS A 77 12.41 -4.82 -1.61
C LYS A 77 11.02 -4.17 -1.48
N ILE A 78 10.96 -2.87 -1.23
CA ILE A 78 9.69 -2.12 -1.19
C ILE A 78 9.03 -2.13 -2.56
N GLU A 79 9.82 -1.94 -3.63
CA GLU A 79 9.31 -1.97 -5.01
C GLU A 79 8.77 -3.36 -5.38
N GLU A 80 9.48 -4.43 -5.01
CA GLU A 80 9.03 -5.81 -5.18
C GLU A 80 7.72 -6.10 -4.43
N ASP A 81 7.64 -5.74 -3.15
CA ASP A 81 6.45 -5.98 -2.33
C ASP A 81 5.24 -5.20 -2.88
N CYS A 82 5.43 -3.93 -3.25
CA CYS A 82 4.36 -3.12 -3.83
C CYS A 82 3.91 -3.67 -5.20
N LYS A 83 4.85 -4.15 -6.02
CA LYS A 83 4.52 -4.77 -7.30
C LYS A 83 3.70 -6.05 -7.13
N GLU A 84 4.10 -6.92 -6.20
CA GLU A 84 3.36 -8.14 -5.89
C GLU A 84 1.94 -7.80 -5.43
N ILE A 85 1.79 -6.86 -4.49
CA ILE A 85 0.48 -6.43 -3.98
C ILE A 85 -0.38 -5.84 -5.10
N ASP A 86 0.17 -5.00 -5.98
CA ASP A 86 -0.54 -4.45 -7.14
C ASP A 86 -1.05 -5.55 -8.08
N ASP A 87 -0.20 -6.54 -8.36
CA ASP A 87 -0.55 -7.63 -9.26
C ASP A 87 -1.66 -8.50 -8.66
N ILE A 88 -1.65 -8.75 -7.34
CA ILE A 88 -2.74 -9.44 -6.63
C ILE A 88 -4.02 -8.59 -6.60
N ALA A 89 -3.92 -7.30 -6.30
CA ALA A 89 -5.05 -6.39 -6.20
C ALA A 89 -5.82 -6.25 -7.53
N LYS A 90 -5.16 -6.39 -8.69
CA LYS A 90 -5.83 -6.36 -10.00
C LYS A 90 -6.87 -7.47 -10.15
N TYR A 91 -6.55 -8.71 -9.75
CA TYR A 91 -7.48 -9.84 -9.87
C TYR A 91 -8.36 -10.05 -8.64
N SER A 92 -8.12 -9.33 -7.54
CA SER A 92 -9.00 -9.31 -6.36
C SER A 92 -10.40 -8.72 -6.63
N ARG A 93 -10.60 -8.04 -7.77
CA ARG A 93 -11.84 -7.30 -8.08
C ARG A 93 -12.67 -7.87 -9.23
N TYR A 94 -12.02 -8.46 -10.23
CA TYR A 94 -12.69 -8.87 -11.46
C TYR A 94 -12.37 -10.32 -11.78
N PRO A 95 -13.39 -11.13 -12.14
CA PRO A 95 -13.15 -12.42 -12.77
C PRO A 95 -12.28 -12.24 -14.02
N THR A 96 -11.24 -13.05 -14.17
CA THR A 96 -10.32 -12.96 -15.32
C THR A 96 -10.22 -14.29 -16.05
N LYS A 97 -10.15 -14.22 -17.38
CA LYS A 97 -9.97 -15.41 -18.24
C LYS A 97 -8.65 -16.12 -17.97
N ASN A 98 -7.63 -15.40 -17.52
CA ASN A 98 -6.31 -15.95 -17.20
C ASN A 98 -6.32 -16.89 -15.99
N HIS A 99 -7.40 -16.89 -15.19
CA HIS A 99 -7.61 -17.79 -14.06
C HIS A 99 -8.84 -18.66 -14.27
N ASN A 100 -9.04 -19.15 -15.49
CA ASN A 100 -10.16 -20.01 -15.88
C ASN A 100 -11.55 -19.40 -15.59
N GLY A 101 -11.65 -18.07 -15.49
CA GLY A 101 -12.90 -17.39 -15.17
C GLY A 101 -13.35 -17.52 -13.71
N LYS A 102 -12.46 -17.98 -12.81
CA LYS A 102 -12.79 -18.06 -11.38
C LYS A 102 -13.11 -16.68 -10.79
N PRO A 103 -14.07 -16.60 -9.84
CA PRO A 103 -14.33 -15.37 -9.13
C PRO A 103 -13.15 -15.04 -8.17
N PRO A 104 -12.91 -13.76 -7.86
CA PRO A 104 -11.81 -13.34 -6.97
C PRO A 104 -11.74 -14.07 -5.62
N LYS A 105 -12.88 -14.34 -4.98
CA LYS A 105 -12.97 -15.08 -3.72
C LYS A 105 -12.35 -16.50 -3.76
N GLU A 106 -12.25 -17.11 -4.94
CA GLU A 106 -11.64 -18.43 -5.14
C GLU A 106 -10.15 -18.34 -5.50
N MET A 107 -9.68 -17.14 -5.87
CA MET A 107 -8.29 -16.88 -6.24
C MET A 107 -7.48 -16.33 -5.06
N CYS A 108 -8.11 -15.50 -4.21
CA CYS A 108 -7.49 -14.95 -3.02
C CYS A 108 -7.72 -15.89 -1.83
N THR A 109 -6.70 -16.69 -1.49
CA THR A 109 -6.75 -17.58 -0.33
C THR A 109 -6.43 -16.83 0.97
N ILE A 110 -6.63 -17.50 2.11
CA ILE A 110 -6.27 -16.95 3.41
C ILE A 110 -4.76 -16.67 3.48
N GLU A 111 -3.92 -17.56 2.97
CA GLU A 111 -2.46 -17.42 2.95
C GLU A 111 -2.03 -16.21 2.11
N ILE A 112 -2.67 -15.99 0.95
CA ILE A 112 -2.41 -14.82 0.12
C ILE A 112 -2.77 -13.54 0.88
N SER A 113 -3.95 -13.48 1.50
CA SER A 113 -4.37 -12.29 2.25
C SER A 113 -3.49 -12.03 3.48
N GLN A 114 -3.02 -13.08 4.17
CA GLN A 114 -2.11 -12.99 5.31
C GLN A 114 -0.78 -12.38 4.89
N ASN A 115 -0.14 -12.94 3.86
CA ASN A 115 1.12 -12.42 3.31
C ASN A 115 0.98 -10.96 2.83
N VAL A 116 -0.13 -10.60 2.17
CA VAL A 116 -0.38 -9.22 1.75
C VAL A 116 -0.53 -8.28 2.95
N LEU A 117 -1.28 -8.69 3.99
CA LEU A 117 -1.48 -7.87 5.18
C LEU A 117 -0.21 -7.69 6.00
N GLU A 118 0.65 -8.71 6.09
CA GLU A 118 1.96 -8.62 6.75
C GLU A 118 2.89 -7.63 6.04
N LYS A 119 2.95 -7.68 4.70
CA LYS A 119 3.71 -6.71 3.90
C LYS A 119 3.14 -5.30 4.04
N ALA A 120 1.81 -5.18 3.95
CA ALA A 120 1.14 -3.90 4.08
C ALA A 120 1.38 -3.26 5.46
N ASP A 121 1.34 -4.04 6.55
CA ASP A 121 1.61 -3.56 7.90
C ASP A 121 3.02 -2.96 8.02
N LYS A 122 4.04 -3.68 7.55
CA LYS A 122 5.44 -3.23 7.57
C LYS A 122 5.63 -1.94 6.79
N LEU A 123 5.06 -1.86 5.59
CA LEU A 123 5.13 -0.67 4.73
C LEU A 123 4.35 0.51 5.30
N LEU A 124 3.15 0.29 5.83
CA LEU A 124 2.36 1.33 6.52
C LEU A 124 3.13 1.87 7.73
N CYS A 125 3.70 1.00 8.55
CA CYS A 125 4.52 1.40 9.69
C CYS A 125 5.74 2.23 9.26
N PHE A 126 6.42 1.84 8.19
CA PHE A 126 7.56 2.58 7.63
C PHE A 126 7.14 3.98 7.15
N TYR A 127 6.13 4.07 6.28
CA TYR A 127 5.70 5.35 5.71
C TYR A 127 5.06 6.29 6.74
N ARG A 128 4.35 5.77 7.75
CA ARG A 128 3.82 6.58 8.86
C ARG A 128 4.92 7.21 9.71
N LYS A 129 6.06 6.52 9.91
CA LYS A 129 7.20 7.08 10.67
C LYS A 129 7.79 8.29 9.97
N ILE A 130 7.86 8.28 8.64
CA ILE A 130 8.34 9.43 7.84
C ILE A 130 7.50 10.67 8.15
N TYR A 131 6.18 10.54 8.17
CA TYR A 131 5.31 11.68 8.50
C TYR A 131 5.49 12.19 9.93
N LYS A 132 5.61 11.30 10.93
CA LYS A 132 5.76 11.68 12.35
C LYS A 132 7.08 12.40 12.67
N ILE A 133 8.04 12.39 11.75
CA ILE A 133 9.36 13.02 11.90
C ILE A 133 9.45 14.33 11.09
N SER A 134 8.32 14.93 10.71
CA SER A 134 8.23 16.19 9.96
C SER A 134 8.65 17.46 10.73
N ASP A 135 9.66 17.33 11.59
CA ASP A 135 10.49 18.41 12.16
C ASP A 135 11.99 18.08 11.93
N GLY A 136 12.37 17.90 10.65
CA GLY A 136 13.77 18.03 10.21
C GLY A 136 14.74 16.86 10.46
N LEU A 137 14.29 15.65 10.80
CA LEU A 137 15.17 14.52 11.20
C LEU A 137 14.94 13.23 10.37
N PHE A 138 14.96 13.31 9.04
CA PHE A 138 14.76 12.13 8.17
C PHE A 138 15.98 11.20 8.04
N ASP A 139 17.11 11.50 8.67
CA ASP A 139 18.37 10.77 8.44
C ASP A 139 18.47 9.44 9.21
N ASN A 140 17.53 9.18 10.14
CA ASN A 140 17.53 7.97 11.00
C ASN A 140 16.39 6.98 10.70
N ILE A 141 15.69 7.11 9.58
CA ILE A 141 14.59 6.21 9.21
C ILE A 141 15.12 5.10 8.31
N GLU A 142 15.32 3.92 8.89
CA GLU A 142 15.68 2.73 8.13
C GLU A 142 14.43 2.06 7.52
N PRO A 143 14.54 1.47 6.31
CA PRO A 143 13.51 0.63 5.72
C PRO A 143 13.18 -0.57 6.63
N PRO A 144 11.99 -1.18 6.50
CA PRO A 144 11.62 -2.32 7.32
C PRO A 144 12.65 -3.45 7.17
N LEU A 145 13.20 -3.91 8.30
CA LEU A 145 14.04 -5.09 8.34
C LEU A 145 13.16 -6.33 8.17
N TYR A 146 13.48 -7.15 7.19
CA TYR A 146 12.90 -8.49 7.05
C TYR A 146 13.89 -9.46 7.68
N GLN A 147 13.48 -10.14 8.75
CA GLN A 147 14.22 -11.26 9.34
C GLN A 147 14.19 -12.46 8.39
#